data_AF-A0A847I5E9-F1
#
_entry.id   AF-A0A847I5E9-F1
#
_cell.length_a   1.000
_cell.length_b   1.000
_cell.length_c   1.000
_cell.angle_alpha   90.00
_cell.angle_beta   90.00
_cell.angle_gamma   90.00
#
_symmetry.space_group_name_H-M   'P 1'
#
loop_
_entity.id
_entity.type
_entity.pdbx_description
1 polymer ?
#
loop_
_entity_poly.entity_id
_entity_poly.type
_entity_poly.pdbx_seq_one_letter_code
_entity_poly.pdbx_strand_id
1 'polypeptide(L)'
;MNVSKSAQELRRLFSGLVEQIFMAEVGICAPRLTDYLAQLLADFLHMDRVFRLRTADGELIRDVARMRAEAEIGMRLGDQTRARHINRYIGDFTLFWAGLYPESLRPRRNFGADLWRQYLVEGKTGYELASELSQTEDVPPPELLFDLSRQFESCVHGLHLVRENWEQLPNLS
;
A
#
# COMPACT_ATOMS: atom_id res chain seq x y z
N MET A 1 0.06 -0.20 -30.38
CA MET A 1 0.39 -1.08 -29.25
C MET A 1 -0.65 -0.88 -28.17
N ASN A 2 -1.32 -1.95 -27.74
CA ASN A 2 -2.53 -1.88 -26.94
C ASN A 2 -2.18 -1.69 -25.45
N VAL A 3 -2.63 -0.61 -24.81
CA VAL A 3 -2.30 -0.22 -23.42
C VAL A 3 -2.57 -1.34 -22.40
N SER A 4 -3.54 -2.21 -22.70
CA SER A 4 -3.86 -3.40 -21.90
C SER A 4 -2.73 -4.43 -21.84
N LYS A 5 -1.94 -4.57 -22.91
CA LYS A 5 -0.84 -5.55 -22.99
C LYS A 5 0.37 -5.11 -22.17
N SER A 6 0.69 -3.82 -22.17
CA SER A 6 1.78 -3.24 -21.36
C SER A 6 1.50 -3.30 -19.86
N ALA A 7 0.25 -3.07 -19.43
CA ALA A 7 -0.11 -3.20 -18.01
C ALA A 7 0.03 -4.64 -17.49
N GLN A 8 -0.33 -5.62 -18.32
CA GLN A 8 -0.20 -7.03 -17.97
C GLN A 8 1.27 -7.49 -17.96
N GLU A 9 2.11 -6.97 -18.86
CA GLU A 9 3.56 -7.21 -18.87
C GLU A 9 4.24 -6.62 -17.64
N LEU A 10 3.88 -5.38 -17.26
CA LEU A 10 4.37 -4.74 -16.03
C LEU A 10 3.95 -5.49 -14.77
N ARG A 11 2.71 -5.96 -14.71
CA ARG A 11 2.23 -6.77 -13.59
C ARG A 11 3.05 -8.06 -13.44
N ARG A 12 3.34 -8.75 -14.54
CA ARG A 12 4.18 -9.97 -14.52
C ARG A 12 5.61 -9.66 -14.09
N LEU A 13 6.15 -8.52 -14.51
CA LEU A 13 7.47 -8.05 -14.07
C LEU A 13 7.48 -7.84 -12.56
N PHE A 14 6.49 -7.15 -11.98
CA PHE A 14 6.42 -6.94 -10.53
C PHE A 14 6.22 -8.23 -9.76
N SER A 15 5.36 -9.15 -10.24
CA SER A 15 5.20 -10.45 -9.59
C SER A 15 6.55 -11.16 -9.44
N GLY A 16 7.31 -11.29 -10.53
CA GLY A 16 8.61 -11.95 -10.48
C GLY A 16 9.63 -11.24 -9.58
N LEU A 17 9.68 -9.90 -9.65
CA LEU A 17 10.64 -9.12 -8.86
C LEU A 17 10.30 -9.13 -7.36
N VAL A 18 9.03 -8.97 -7.01
CA VAL A 18 8.55 -9.05 -5.62
C VAL A 18 8.77 -10.44 -5.06
N GLU A 19 8.37 -11.49 -5.78
CA GLU A 19 8.60 -12.87 -5.32
C GLU A 19 10.08 -13.16 -5.07
N GLN A 20 10.95 -12.79 -6.02
CA GLN A 20 12.39 -13.00 -5.89
C GLN A 20 12.95 -12.29 -4.65
N ILE A 21 12.65 -11.00 -4.48
CA ILE A 21 13.20 -10.19 -3.39
C ILE A 21 12.66 -10.63 -2.05
N PHE A 22 11.36 -10.91 -1.96
CA PHE A 22 10.77 -11.36 -0.70
C PHE A 22 11.31 -12.73 -0.28
N MET A 23 11.54 -13.63 -1.24
CA MET A 23 12.11 -14.94 -0.95
C MET A 23 13.61 -14.86 -0.61
N ALA A 24 14.41 -14.15 -1.41
CA ALA A 24 15.87 -14.19 -1.33
C ALA A 24 16.45 -13.22 -0.30
N GLU A 25 15.88 -12.02 -0.17
CA GLU A 25 16.45 -10.94 0.64
C GLU A 25 15.68 -10.74 1.95
N VAL A 26 14.33 -10.75 1.89
CA VAL A 26 13.49 -10.51 3.08
C VAL A 26 13.24 -11.80 3.88
N GLY A 27 13.34 -12.97 3.25
CA GLY A 27 13.08 -14.28 3.87
C GLY A 27 11.60 -14.60 4.08
N ILE A 28 10.70 -13.95 3.37
CA ILE A 28 9.24 -14.18 3.42
C ILE A 28 8.82 -15.07 2.24
N CYS A 29 8.33 -16.27 2.55
CA CYS A 29 7.74 -17.20 1.58
C CYS A 29 6.21 -17.23 1.74
N ALA A 30 5.54 -16.17 1.30
CA ALA A 30 4.10 -16.01 1.42
C ALA A 30 3.48 -15.56 0.09
N PRO A 31 3.08 -16.51 -0.80
CA PRO A 31 2.62 -16.19 -2.15
C PRO A 31 1.47 -15.17 -2.21
N ARG A 32 0.48 -15.29 -1.30
CA ARG A 32 -0.65 -14.34 -1.24
C ARG A 32 -0.20 -12.92 -0.90
N LEU A 33 0.82 -12.79 -0.06
CA LEU A 33 1.39 -11.50 0.32
C LEU A 33 2.17 -10.90 -0.85
N THR A 34 3.05 -11.69 -1.49
CA THR A 34 3.82 -11.22 -2.64
C THR A 34 2.92 -10.87 -3.83
N ASP A 35 1.86 -11.63 -4.08
CA ASP A 35 0.83 -11.30 -5.07
C ASP A 35 0.13 -9.97 -4.78
N TYR A 36 -0.22 -9.74 -3.52
CA TYR A 36 -0.85 -8.50 -3.08
C TYR A 36 0.08 -7.30 -3.30
N LEU A 37 1.35 -7.43 -2.93
CA LEU A 37 2.34 -6.37 -3.12
C LEU A 37 2.63 -6.10 -4.60
N ALA A 38 2.73 -7.14 -5.42
CA ALA A 38 2.86 -6.98 -6.86
C ALA A 38 1.65 -6.27 -7.48
N GLN A 39 0.44 -6.56 -7.00
CA GLN A 39 -0.77 -5.86 -7.41
C GLN A 39 -0.75 -4.39 -6.95
N LEU A 40 -0.36 -4.11 -5.71
CA LEU A 40 -0.21 -2.75 -5.18
C LEU A 40 0.73 -1.90 -6.05
N LEU A 41 1.86 -2.47 -6.49
CA LEU A 41 2.81 -1.81 -7.39
C LEU A 41 2.25 -1.60 -8.81
N ALA A 42 1.53 -2.57 -9.34
CA ALA A 42 0.87 -2.44 -10.65
C ALA A 42 -0.20 -1.34 -10.64
N ASP A 43 -0.99 -1.28 -9.56
CA ASP A 43 -2.02 -0.28 -9.33
C ASP A 43 -1.40 1.13 -9.21
N PHE A 44 -0.22 1.24 -8.59
CA PHE A 44 0.54 2.49 -8.57
C PHE A 44 0.91 3.01 -9.97
N LEU A 45 1.34 2.16 -10.91
CA LEU A 45 1.68 2.67 -12.25
C LEU A 45 0.49 3.28 -13.01
N HIS A 46 -0.73 3.08 -12.53
CA HIS A 46 -1.96 3.65 -13.06
C HIS A 46 -2.37 4.93 -12.29
N MET A 47 -1.40 5.55 -11.59
CA MET A 47 -1.46 6.53 -10.50
C MET A 47 -2.35 7.76 -10.63
N ASP A 48 -2.92 8.08 -11.78
CA ASP A 48 -3.94 9.11 -11.83
C ASP A 48 -5.28 8.65 -11.21
N ARG A 49 -5.44 7.34 -10.94
CA ARG A 49 -6.74 6.78 -10.53
C ARG A 49 -6.83 6.16 -9.14
N VAL A 50 -5.77 5.54 -8.64
CA VAL A 50 -5.85 4.61 -7.50
C VAL A 50 -5.94 5.33 -6.16
N PHE A 51 -5.16 6.39 -5.95
CA PHE A 51 -5.20 7.15 -4.69
C PHE A 51 -6.14 8.35 -4.75
N ARG A 52 -7.40 8.11 -5.12
CA ARG A 52 -8.46 9.14 -5.17
C ARG A 52 -9.56 8.90 -4.16
N LEU A 53 -9.19 8.61 -2.91
CA LEU A 53 -10.17 8.67 -1.83
C LEU A 53 -10.74 10.09 -1.75
N ARG A 54 -12.06 10.19 -1.66
CA ARG A 54 -12.76 11.46 -1.51
C ARG A 54 -13.53 11.48 -0.19
N THR A 55 -13.64 12.65 0.41
CA THR A 55 -14.56 12.85 1.54
C THR A 55 -16.01 12.69 1.10
N ALA A 56 -16.93 12.65 2.07
CA ALA A 56 -18.36 12.72 1.81
C ALA A 56 -18.75 13.91 0.90
N ASP A 57 -18.02 15.03 1.02
CA ASP A 57 -18.26 16.26 0.24
C ASP A 57 -17.50 16.30 -1.11
N GLY A 58 -16.81 15.21 -1.48
CA GLY A 58 -16.17 15.05 -2.78
C GLY A 58 -14.74 15.61 -2.90
N GLU A 59 -14.12 16.08 -1.82
CA GLU A 59 -12.74 16.58 -1.85
C GLU A 59 -11.72 15.44 -1.84
N LEU A 60 -10.63 15.59 -2.61
CA LEU A 60 -9.56 14.59 -2.68
C LEU A 60 -8.76 14.55 -1.36
N ILE A 61 -8.62 13.36 -0.79
CA ILE A 61 -7.88 13.15 0.45
C ILE A 61 -6.45 12.72 0.10
N ARG A 62 -5.47 13.58 0.43
CA ARG A 62 -4.03 13.29 0.30
C ARG A 62 -3.32 13.15 1.65
N ASP A 63 -4.06 13.36 2.73
CA ASP A 63 -3.55 13.39 4.09
C ASP A 63 -4.09 12.18 4.86
N VAL A 64 -3.18 11.35 5.38
CA VAL A 64 -3.50 10.16 6.17
C VAL A 64 -4.37 10.50 7.37
N ALA A 65 -4.16 11.65 8.01
CA ALA A 65 -4.98 12.09 9.16
C ALA A 65 -6.46 12.29 8.74
N ARG A 66 -6.70 12.85 7.56
CA ARG A 66 -8.04 13.04 7.01
C ARG A 66 -8.66 11.71 6.57
N MET A 67 -7.87 10.77 6.04
CA MET A 67 -8.36 9.41 5.74
C MET A 67 -8.82 8.70 7.02
N ARG A 68 -8.04 8.80 8.09
CA ARG A 68 -8.40 8.22 9.40
C ARG A 68 -9.68 8.83 9.95
N ALA A 69 -9.85 10.14 9.87
CA ALA A 69 -11.09 10.80 10.29
C ALA A 69 -12.32 10.27 9.52
N GLU A 70 -12.19 10.06 8.20
CA GLU A 70 -13.27 9.47 7.39
C GLU A 70 -13.55 8.00 7.76
N ALA A 71 -12.52 7.22 8.08
CA ALA A 71 -12.70 5.85 8.58
C ALA A 71 -13.49 5.82 9.90
N GLU A 72 -13.14 6.72 10.84
CA GLU A 72 -13.85 6.87 12.11
C GLU A 72 -15.30 7.30 11.93
N ILE A 73 -15.58 8.20 10.98
CA ILE A 73 -16.95 8.60 10.64
C ILE A 73 -17.73 7.38 10.13
N GLY A 74 -17.16 6.59 9.22
CA GLY A 74 -17.78 5.36 8.74
C GLY A 74 -18.14 4.39 9.86
N MET A 75 -17.21 4.17 10.81
CA MET A 75 -17.47 3.34 11.99
C MET A 75 -18.60 3.89 12.87
N ARG A 76 -18.62 5.20 13.14
CA ARG A 76 -19.67 5.85 13.95
C ARG A 76 -21.05 5.77 13.31
N LEU A 77 -21.11 5.76 11.98
CA LEU A 77 -22.36 5.62 11.21
C LEU A 77 -22.77 4.15 10.99
N GLY A 78 -22.00 3.19 11.49
CA GLY A 78 -22.28 1.76 11.33
C GLY A 78 -21.92 1.18 9.96
N ASP A 79 -21.23 1.95 9.11
CA ASP A 79 -20.78 1.52 7.78
C ASP A 79 -19.42 0.84 7.87
N GLN A 80 -19.43 -0.42 8.36
CA GLN A 80 -18.21 -1.22 8.54
C GLN A 80 -17.51 -1.49 7.20
N THR A 81 -18.26 -1.70 6.13
CA THR A 81 -17.70 -1.93 4.78
C THR A 81 -16.90 -0.70 4.32
N ARG A 82 -17.46 0.51 4.43
CA ARG A 82 -16.71 1.72 4.10
C ARG A 82 -15.51 1.92 5.02
N ALA A 83 -15.66 1.72 6.32
CA ALA A 83 -14.56 1.84 7.27
C ALA A 83 -13.43 0.86 6.95
N ARG A 84 -13.75 -0.39 6.59
CA ARG A 84 -12.80 -1.40 6.13
C ARG A 84 -12.03 -0.93 4.90
N HIS A 85 -12.75 -0.45 3.88
CA HIS A 85 -12.12 0.02 2.64
C HIS A 85 -11.18 1.20 2.87
N ILE A 86 -11.56 2.15 3.72
CA ILE A 86 -10.70 3.31 4.04
C ILE A 86 -9.47 2.87 4.83
N ASN A 87 -9.61 1.99 5.82
CA ASN A 87 -8.49 1.48 6.60
C ASN A 87 -7.49 0.68 5.74
N ARG A 88 -7.99 -0.17 4.83
CA ARG A 88 -7.14 -0.86 3.84
C ARG A 88 -6.41 0.14 2.96
N TYR A 89 -7.11 1.18 2.50
CA TYR A 89 -6.52 2.22 1.67
C TYR A 89 -5.42 3.00 2.41
N ILE A 90 -5.59 3.27 3.71
CA ILE A 90 -4.53 3.86 4.55
C ILE A 90 -3.31 2.93 4.58
N GLY A 91 -3.52 1.63 4.79
CA GLY A 91 -2.48 0.60 4.73
C GLY A 91 -1.71 0.63 3.41
N ASP A 92 -2.44 0.53 2.29
CA ASP A 92 -1.88 0.52 0.93
C ASP A 92 -1.11 1.81 0.62
N PHE A 93 -1.70 2.97 0.93
CA PHE A 93 -1.11 4.27 0.68
C PHE A 93 0.18 4.48 1.48
N THR A 94 0.17 4.13 2.77
CA THR A 94 1.34 4.31 3.62
C THR A 94 2.44 3.32 3.29
N LEU A 95 2.11 2.04 3.04
CA LEU A 95 3.06 1.02 2.62
C LEU A 95 3.73 1.41 1.31
N PHE A 96 2.94 1.93 0.38
CA PHE A 96 3.42 2.43 -0.90
C PHE A 96 4.47 3.54 -0.74
N TRP A 97 4.11 4.63 -0.05
CA TRP A 97 5.01 5.78 0.12
C TRP A 97 6.21 5.46 0.99
N ALA A 98 6.02 4.63 2.03
CA ALA A 98 7.11 4.21 2.88
C ALA A 98 8.08 3.29 2.12
N GLY A 99 7.57 2.27 1.45
CA GLY A 99 8.40 1.31 0.72
C GLY A 99 9.10 1.93 -0.48
N LEU A 100 8.36 2.62 -1.35
CA LEU A 100 8.93 3.12 -2.59
C LEU A 100 9.60 4.47 -2.43
N TYR A 101 9.04 5.45 -1.74
CA TYR A 101 9.58 6.82 -1.73
C TYR A 101 9.83 7.37 -0.32
N PRO A 102 10.63 6.68 0.52
CA PRO A 102 10.93 7.10 1.89
C PRO A 102 11.45 8.53 1.99
N GLU A 103 12.19 9.00 0.98
CA GLU A 103 12.74 10.35 0.89
C GLU A 103 11.67 11.43 0.81
N SER A 104 10.48 11.12 0.28
CA SER A 104 9.36 12.06 0.19
C SER A 104 8.70 12.32 1.55
N LEU A 105 8.93 11.42 2.52
CA LEU A 105 8.42 11.51 3.88
C LEU A 105 9.40 12.20 4.84
N ARG A 106 10.62 12.48 4.38
CA ARG A 106 11.62 13.22 5.16
C ARG A 106 11.34 14.72 5.11
N PRO A 107 11.69 15.47 6.18
CA PRO A 107 11.59 16.92 6.18
C PRO A 107 12.40 17.53 5.04
N ARG A 108 11.77 18.34 4.17
CA ARG A 108 12.48 19.04 3.09
C ARG A 108 13.36 20.21 3.56
N ARG A 109 13.34 20.54 4.87
CA ARG A 109 14.13 21.58 5.57
C ARG A 109 13.86 21.51 7.08
N ASN A 110 14.63 22.25 7.91
CA ASN A 110 14.57 22.33 9.40
C ASN A 110 13.19 22.62 10.05
N PHE A 111 12.09 22.62 9.30
CA PHE A 111 10.74 22.96 9.76
C PHE A 111 9.66 21.92 9.37
N GLY A 112 10.04 20.73 8.88
CA GLY A 112 9.09 19.66 8.56
C GLY A 112 9.06 18.55 9.61
N ALA A 113 7.90 17.95 9.85
CA ALA A 113 7.79 16.73 10.64
C ALA A 113 8.36 15.53 9.86
N ASP A 114 9.08 14.65 10.56
CA ASP A 114 9.48 13.34 10.06
C ASP A 114 8.24 12.43 10.00
N LEU A 115 7.63 12.33 8.82
CA LEU A 115 6.39 11.58 8.61
C LEU A 115 6.61 10.07 8.48
N TRP A 116 7.86 9.63 8.35
CA TRP A 116 8.19 8.21 8.15
C TRP A 116 7.60 7.34 9.26
N ARG A 117 7.89 7.68 10.51
CA ARG A 117 7.38 6.94 11.69
C ARG A 117 5.87 6.96 11.76
N GLN A 118 5.24 8.08 11.39
CA GLN A 118 3.79 8.15 11.33
C GLN A 118 3.24 7.17 10.29
N TYR A 119 3.82 7.12 9.08
CA TYR A 119 3.37 6.22 8.03
C TYR A 119 3.50 4.74 8.43
N LEU A 120 4.57 4.36 9.15
CA LEU A 120 4.71 3.00 9.69
C LEU A 120 3.59 2.65 10.67
N VAL A 121 3.26 3.55 11.59
CA VAL A 121 2.18 3.33 12.58
C VAL A 121 0.83 3.29 11.88
N GLU A 122 0.56 4.27 11.02
CA GLU A 122 -0.70 4.41 10.30
C GLU A 122 -0.97 3.21 9.40
N GLY A 123 0.04 2.69 8.70
CA GLY A 123 -0.13 1.56 7.81
C GLY A 123 -0.42 0.25 8.52
N LYS A 124 0.29 -0.02 9.62
CA LYS A 124 -0.01 -1.17 10.49
C LYS A 124 -1.42 -1.13 11.02
N THR A 125 -1.80 0.00 11.60
CA THR A 125 -3.14 0.19 12.16
C THR A 125 -4.20 0.10 11.07
N GLY A 126 -3.96 0.66 9.88
CA GLY A 126 -4.87 0.57 8.75
C GLY A 126 -5.13 -0.88 8.34
N TYR A 127 -4.09 -1.69 8.17
CA TYR A 127 -4.28 -3.11 7.83
C TYR A 127 -4.90 -3.94 8.96
N GLU A 128 -4.54 -3.66 10.22
CA GLU A 128 -5.12 -4.33 11.39
C GLU A 128 -6.62 -4.06 11.50
N LEU A 129 -7.03 -2.78 11.46
CA LEU A 129 -8.44 -2.40 11.49
C LEU A 129 -9.21 -2.93 10.28
N ALA A 130 -8.59 -2.90 9.09
CA ALA A 130 -9.22 -3.48 7.90
C ALA A 130 -9.42 -5.00 8.05
N SER A 131 -8.48 -5.70 8.66
CA SER A 131 -8.62 -7.12 8.99
C SER A 131 -9.78 -7.36 9.97
N GLU A 132 -9.84 -6.59 11.07
CA GLU A 132 -10.88 -6.71 12.10
C GLU A 132 -12.29 -6.42 11.55
N LEU A 133 -12.40 -5.48 10.62
CA LEU A 133 -13.65 -5.11 9.96
C LEU A 133 -14.01 -6.02 8.77
N SER A 134 -13.16 -6.99 8.42
CA SER A 134 -13.41 -7.91 7.31
C SER A 134 -14.37 -9.03 7.68
N GLN A 135 -15.17 -9.45 6.71
CA GLN A 135 -15.92 -10.70 6.74
C GLN A 135 -15.14 -11.81 6.04
N THR A 136 -15.53 -13.07 6.24
CA THR A 136 -14.82 -14.24 5.70
C THR A 136 -14.78 -14.26 4.16
N GLU A 137 -15.81 -13.71 3.52
CA GLU A 137 -15.96 -13.62 2.07
C GLU A 137 -15.23 -12.44 1.43
N ASP A 138 -14.68 -11.52 2.24
CA ASP A 138 -14.06 -10.31 1.72
C ASP A 138 -12.77 -10.58 0.96
N VAL A 139 -12.50 -9.74 -0.05
CA VAL A 139 -11.24 -9.75 -0.79
C VAL A 139 -10.53 -8.39 -0.62
N PRO A 140 -9.24 -8.36 -0.24
CA PRO A 140 -8.44 -9.49 0.26
C PRO A 140 -9.01 -10.06 1.56
N PRO A 141 -8.72 -11.33 1.89
CA PRO A 141 -9.22 -11.96 3.11
C PRO A 141 -8.60 -11.33 4.37
N PRO A 142 -9.27 -11.40 5.54
CA PRO A 142 -8.79 -10.83 6.79
C PRO A 142 -7.36 -11.28 7.13
N GLU A 143 -7.03 -12.56 6.97
CA GLU A 143 -5.73 -13.10 7.35
C GLU A 143 -4.58 -12.46 6.57
N LEU A 144 -4.81 -12.12 5.29
CA LEU A 144 -3.81 -11.43 4.48
C LEU A 144 -3.58 -10.00 4.98
N LEU A 145 -4.66 -9.29 5.34
CA LEU A 145 -4.55 -7.94 5.91
C LEU A 145 -3.85 -7.97 7.28
N PHE A 146 -4.18 -8.97 8.11
CA PHE A 146 -3.48 -9.19 9.37
C PHE A 146 -1.98 -9.45 9.17
N ASP A 147 -1.62 -10.33 8.23
CA ASP A 147 -0.23 -10.63 7.89
C ASP A 147 0.52 -9.37 7.41
N LEU A 148 -0.11 -8.53 6.59
CA LEU A 148 0.45 -7.25 6.12
C LEU A 148 0.69 -6.29 7.29
N SER A 149 -0.21 -6.23 8.27
CA SER A 149 0.02 -5.44 9.50
C SER A 149 1.21 -5.96 10.30
N ARG A 150 1.27 -7.28 10.53
CA ARG A 150 2.34 -7.91 11.33
C ARG A 150 3.71 -7.81 10.67
N GLN A 151 3.77 -7.84 9.35
CA GLN A 151 4.99 -7.83 8.56
C GLN A 151 5.24 -6.47 7.90
N PHE A 152 4.60 -5.40 8.37
CA PHE A 152 4.57 -4.12 7.66
C PHE A 152 5.97 -3.57 7.36
N GLU A 153 6.88 -3.51 8.34
CA GLU A 153 8.24 -3.02 8.08
C GLU A 153 9.04 -3.92 7.16
N SER A 154 8.86 -5.24 7.24
CA SER A 154 9.47 -6.18 6.30
C SER A 154 8.95 -5.96 4.89
N CYS A 155 7.66 -5.66 4.74
CA CYS A 155 7.06 -5.30 3.46
C CYS A 155 7.62 -3.97 2.94
N VAL A 156 7.71 -2.94 3.80
CA VAL A 156 8.34 -1.66 3.47
C VAL A 156 9.78 -1.86 2.99
N HIS A 157 10.57 -2.66 3.71
CA HIS A 157 11.94 -2.96 3.34
C HIS A 157 12.02 -3.72 2.00
N GLY A 158 11.20 -4.76 1.81
CA GLY A 158 11.14 -5.50 0.56
C GLY A 158 10.75 -4.63 -0.63
N LEU A 159 9.78 -3.74 -0.46
CA LEU A 159 9.38 -2.79 -1.50
C LEU A 159 10.49 -1.78 -1.83
N HIS A 160 11.29 -1.38 -0.84
CA HIS A 160 12.46 -0.53 -1.08
C HIS A 160 13.49 -1.24 -1.96
N LEU A 161 13.81 -2.50 -1.66
CA LEU A 161 14.71 -3.31 -2.49
C LEU A 161 14.15 -3.53 -3.90
N VAL A 162 12.82 -3.74 -4.02
CA VAL A 162 12.14 -3.84 -5.32
C VAL A 162 12.35 -2.58 -6.15
N ARG A 163 12.23 -1.39 -5.55
CA ARG A 163 12.53 -0.13 -6.23
C ARG A 163 13.98 -0.06 -6.69
N GLU A 164 14.93 -0.35 -5.82
CA GLU A 164 16.37 -0.27 -6.14
C GLU A 164 16.74 -1.19 -7.31
N ASN A 165 16.11 -2.38 -7.37
CA ASN A 165 16.34 -3.32 -8.46
C ASN A 165 15.63 -2.92 -9.76
N TRP A 166 14.44 -2.31 -9.67
CA TRP A 166 13.78 -1.74 -10.86
C TRP A 166 14.65 -0.66 -11.49
N GLU A 167 15.13 0.32 -10.72
CA GLU A 167 15.90 1.45 -11.25
C GLU A 167 17.17 1.02 -12.03
N GLN A 168 17.64 -0.21 -11.80
CA GLN A 168 18.79 -0.82 -12.50
C GLN A 168 18.42 -1.59 -13.77
N LEU A 169 17.13 -1.84 -14.05
CA LEU A 169 16.70 -2.52 -15.26
C LEU A 169 16.91 -1.62 -16.49
N PRO A 170 17.70 -2.06 -17.49
CA PRO A 170 17.82 -1.32 -18.74
C PRO A 170 16.47 -1.39 -19.48
N ASN A 171 15.88 -0.23 -19.77
CA ASN A 171 14.69 0.03 -20.62
C ASN A 171 13.33 0.26 -19.94
N LEU A 172 13.21 1.34 -19.15
CA LEU A 172 11.92 2.03 -18.93
C LEU A 172 11.98 3.55 -19.21
N SER A 173 13.01 4.01 -19.94
CA SER A 173 13.12 5.37 -20.49
C SER A 173 12.50 5.48 -21.87
#